data_AF-A0A2L1C9Z4-F1
#
_entry.id   AF-A0A2L1C9Z4-F1
#
_cell.length_a   1.000
_cell.length_b   1.000
_cell.length_c   1.000
_cell.angle_alpha   90.00
_cell.angle_beta   90.00
_cell.angle_gamma   90.00
#
_symmetry.space_group_name_H-M   'P 1'
#
loop_
_entity.id
_entity.type
_entity.pdbx_description
1 polymer ?
#
loop_
_entity_poly.entity_id
_entity_poly.type
_entity_poly.pdbx_seq_one_letter_code
_entity_poly.pdbx_strand_id
1 'polypeptide(L)'
;MSCIDNYNHEILLKGSFKECSDYIKKNYKNIREFNPGDEILEGVMLIGLPPIPVAYDDDFVIFPFTKPCYGSHVLRVPLNQYMKSHEKIKETGEKKGILSKLKFW
;
A
#
# COMPACT_ATOMS: atom_id res chain seq x y z
N MET A 1 -10.81 -6.25 -10.25
CA MET A 1 -10.74 -5.37 -9.06
C MET A 1 -9.87 -6.09 -8.07
N SER A 2 -8.61 -5.71 -7.95
CA SER A 2 -7.75 -6.28 -6.93
C SER A 2 -8.11 -5.65 -5.58
N CYS A 3 -8.41 -6.49 -4.60
CA CYS A 3 -8.70 -6.11 -3.24
C CYS A 3 -7.54 -6.56 -2.36
N ILE A 4 -7.36 -5.93 -1.19
CA ILE A 4 -6.42 -6.39 -0.17
C ILE A 4 -6.68 -7.84 0.26
N ASP A 5 -7.93 -8.30 0.10
CA ASP A 5 -8.36 -9.65 0.43
C ASP A 5 -7.70 -10.74 -0.45
N ASN A 6 -7.04 -10.36 -1.56
CA ASN A 6 -6.24 -11.26 -2.39
C ASN A 6 -4.80 -11.48 -1.85
N TYR A 7 -4.41 -10.76 -0.81
CA TYR A 7 -3.09 -10.83 -0.20
C TYR A 7 -3.18 -11.47 1.18
N ASN A 8 -2.13 -12.22 1.53
CA ASN A 8 -2.00 -12.73 2.88
C ASN A 8 -1.61 -11.55 3.77
N HIS A 9 -2.56 -11.04 4.53
CA HIS A 9 -2.34 -9.90 5.41
C HIS A 9 -2.74 -10.23 6.84
N GLU A 10 -1.98 -9.67 7.78
CA GLU A 10 -2.28 -9.70 9.20
C GLU A 10 -2.70 -8.30 9.66
N ILE A 11 -3.70 -8.22 10.54
CA ILE A 11 -4.16 -6.96 11.14
C ILE A 11 -3.45 -6.79 12.48
N LEU A 12 -2.59 -5.77 12.58
CA LEU A 12 -1.84 -5.48 13.81
C LEU A 12 -2.59 -4.56 14.77
N LEU A 13 -3.37 -3.62 14.23
CA LEU A 13 -4.13 -2.64 14.99
C LEU A 13 -5.40 -2.27 14.23
N LYS A 14 -6.49 -2.00 14.98
CA LYS A 14 -7.71 -1.39 14.47
C LYS A 14 -7.98 -0.10 15.25
N GLY A 15 -8.26 0.98 14.54
CA GLY A 15 -8.53 2.28 15.17
C GLY A 15 -8.76 3.40 14.17
N SER A 16 -8.50 4.62 14.61
CA SER A 16 -8.46 5.79 13.74
C SER A 16 -7.21 5.79 12.86
N PHE A 17 -7.26 6.51 11.74
CA PHE A 17 -6.08 6.69 10.87
C PHE A 17 -4.88 7.25 11.65
N LYS A 18 -5.13 8.20 12.57
CA LYS A 18 -4.09 8.80 13.40
C LYS A 18 -3.41 7.76 14.30
N GLU A 19 -4.18 6.92 14.99
CA GLU A 19 -3.63 5.85 15.84
C GLU A 19 -2.83 4.84 15.03
N CYS A 20 -3.31 4.48 13.84
CA CYS A 20 -2.59 3.59 12.92
C CYS A 20 -1.26 4.20 12.46
N SER A 21 -1.27 5.49 12.10
CA SER A 21 -0.08 6.24 11.69
C SER A 21 0.93 6.35 12.84
N ASP A 22 0.47 6.70 14.04
CA ASP A 22 1.30 6.82 15.24
C ASP A 22 1.88 5.47 15.67
N TYR A 23 1.11 4.38 15.54
CA TYR A 23 1.58 3.01 15.81
C TYR A 23 2.77 2.66 14.93
N ILE A 24 2.67 2.92 13.62
CA ILE A 24 3.76 2.61 12.67
C ILE A 24 5.01 3.44 13.01
N LYS A 25 4.84 4.74 13.27
CA LYS A 25 5.93 5.67 13.61
C LYS A 25 6.65 5.32 14.91
N LYS A 26 5.96 4.73 15.88
CA LYS A 26 6.54 4.38 17.19
C LYS A 26 7.23 3.02 17.19
N ASN A 27 6.70 2.05 16.45
CA ASN A 27 7.16 0.67 16.52
C ASN A 27 8.21 0.32 15.45
N TYR A 28 8.29 1.08 14.37
CA TYR A 28 9.20 0.80 13.25
C TYR A 28 10.16 1.96 13.00
N LYS A 29 11.36 1.63 12.52
CA LYS A 29 12.41 2.62 12.22
C LYS A 29 12.54 2.92 10.73
N ASN A 30 12.41 1.90 9.88
CA ASN A 30 12.54 2.03 8.44
C ASN A 30 11.18 2.39 7.83
N ILE A 31 10.89 3.69 7.78
CA ILE A 31 9.61 4.23 7.32
C ILE A 31 9.83 5.10 6.09
N ARG A 32 8.98 4.92 5.09
CA ARG A 32 8.85 5.80 3.95
C ARG A 32 7.48 6.47 3.96
N GLU A 33 7.46 7.75 3.63
CA GLU A 33 6.24 8.53 3.54
C GLU A 33 5.66 8.46 2.12
N PHE A 34 4.35 8.28 2.06
CA PHE A 34 3.56 8.22 0.82
C PHE A 34 2.42 9.24 0.85
N ASN A 35 1.92 9.55 -0.35
CA ASN A 35 0.76 10.41 -0.53
C ASN A 35 -0.53 9.57 -0.65
N PRO A 36 -1.69 10.16 -0.30
CA PRO A 36 -2.98 9.56 -0.61
C PRO A 36 -3.13 9.35 -2.11
N GLY A 37 -3.67 8.21 -2.51
CA GLY A 37 -3.80 7.82 -3.92
C GLY A 37 -2.61 7.04 -4.47
N ASP A 38 -1.48 6.99 -3.75
CA ASP A 38 -0.36 6.14 -4.13
C ASP A 38 -0.76 4.66 -4.04
N GLU A 39 -0.44 3.90 -5.09
CA GLU A 39 -0.70 2.48 -5.19
C GLU A 39 0.44 1.69 -4.52
N ILE A 40 0.13 1.01 -3.42
CA ILE A 40 1.12 0.27 -2.61
C ILE A 40 1.15 -1.22 -2.95
N LEU A 41 0.02 -1.78 -3.36
CA LEU A 41 -0.12 -3.12 -3.92
C LEU A 41 -1.02 -2.99 -5.15
N GLU A 42 -1.00 -3.99 -6.03
CA GLU A 42 -1.83 -4.01 -7.25
C GLU A 42 -3.31 -3.74 -6.88
N GLY A 43 -3.84 -2.60 -7.32
CA GLY A 43 -5.16 -2.00 -7.04
C GLY A 43 -5.50 -1.69 -5.58
N VAL A 44 -4.51 -1.66 -4.69
CA VAL A 44 -4.66 -1.15 -3.32
C VAL A 44 -4.01 0.23 -3.24
N MET A 45 -4.84 1.26 -3.14
CA MET A 45 -4.40 2.64 -2.96
C MET A 45 -4.42 3.04 -1.48
N LEU A 46 -3.45 3.86 -1.08
CA LEU A 46 -3.41 4.42 0.26
C LEU A 46 -4.47 5.53 0.40
N ILE A 47 -5.28 5.43 1.45
CA ILE A 47 -6.31 6.39 1.80
C ILE A 47 -5.99 6.95 3.19
N GLY A 48 -5.92 8.27 3.32
CA GLY A 48 -5.64 8.93 4.58
C GLY A 48 -5.19 10.37 4.41
N LEU A 49 -4.59 10.91 5.47
CA LEU A 49 -3.97 12.24 5.47
C LEU A 49 -2.46 12.10 5.22
N PRO A 50 -1.87 12.89 4.30
CA PRO A 50 -0.43 12.89 4.10
C PRO A 50 0.29 13.51 5.32
N PRO A 51 1.52 13.06 5.64
CA PRO A 51 2.22 11.91 5.06
C PRO A 51 1.72 10.57 5.64
N ILE A 52 1.50 9.59 4.76
CA ILE A 52 1.07 8.24 5.13
C ILE A 52 2.34 7.39 5.37
N PRO A 53 2.62 6.93 6.61
CA PRO A 53 3.83 6.16 6.89
C PRO A 53 3.66 4.70 6.44
N VAL A 54 4.63 4.20 5.68
CA VAL A 54 4.76 2.77 5.34
C VAL A 54 6.09 2.28 5.89
N ALA A 55 6.04 1.26 6.74
CA ALA A 55 7.23 0.64 7.30
C ALA A 55 7.65 -0.60 6.52
N TYR A 56 8.96 -0.84 6.47
CA TYR A 56 9.58 -2.02 5.90
C TYR A 56 10.35 -2.73 7.00
N ASP A 57 9.97 -3.97 7.29
CA ASP A 57 10.49 -4.78 8.38
C ASP A 57 10.91 -6.14 7.82
N ASP A 58 12.20 -6.30 7.49
CA ASP A 58 12.85 -7.45 6.85
C ASP A 58 11.99 -8.24 5.84
N ASP A 59 11.09 -9.10 6.31
CA ASP A 59 10.21 -9.95 5.49
C ASP A 59 8.80 -9.38 5.24
N PHE A 60 8.49 -8.17 5.74
CA PHE A 60 7.14 -7.61 5.75
C PHE A 60 7.11 -6.11 5.40
N VAL A 61 5.98 -5.71 4.83
CA VAL A 61 5.59 -4.31 4.62
C VAL A 61 4.37 -4.01 5.47
N ILE A 62 4.45 -2.92 6.24
CA ILE A 62 3.42 -2.52 7.18
C ILE A 62 2.90 -1.14 6.77
N PHE A 63 1.59 -1.01 6.61
CA PHE A 63 0.97 0.25 6.18
C PHE A 63 -0.43 0.42 6.77
N PRO A 64 -0.90 1.67 6.94
CA PRO A 64 -2.26 1.92 7.33
C PRO A 64 -3.18 1.74 6.13
N PHE A 65 -4.27 1.01 6.33
CA PHE A 65 -5.28 0.74 5.32
C PHE A 65 -6.67 1.10 5.85
N THR A 66 -7.38 1.93 5.11
CA THR A 66 -8.69 2.43 5.51
C THR A 66 -9.78 1.83 4.62
N LYS A 67 -10.64 0.97 5.20
CA LYS A 67 -11.87 0.53 4.53
C LYS A 67 -13.01 1.50 4.92
N PRO A 68 -13.75 2.09 3.97
CA PRO A 68 -14.82 3.06 4.27
C PRO A 68 -15.87 2.55 5.26
N CYS A 69 -16.16 1.25 5.24
CA CYS A 69 -17.20 0.64 6.09
C CYS A 69 -16.70 0.18 7.47
N TYR A 70 -15.39 -0.04 7.64
CA TYR A 70 -14.84 -0.73 8.82
C TYR A 70 -13.76 0.06 9.57
N GLY A 71 -13.39 1.24 9.06
CA GLY A 71 -12.37 2.11 9.65
C GLY A 71 -10.95 1.80 9.19
N SER A 72 -9.97 2.32 9.93
CA SER A 72 -8.55 2.18 9.62
C SER A 72 -7.92 1.02 10.39
N HIS A 73 -7.03 0.33 9.71
CA HIS A 73 -6.30 -0.82 10.22
C HIS A 73 -4.82 -0.68 9.88
N VAL A 74 -3.95 -1.19 10.73
CA VAL A 74 -2.55 -1.40 10.37
C VAL A 74 -2.44 -2.81 9.80
N LEU A 75 -2.06 -2.91 8.54
CA LEU A 75 -1.87 -4.17 7.86
C LEU A 75 -0.40 -4.51 7.76
N ARG A 76 -0.10 -5.80 7.88
CA ARG A 76 1.21 -6.39 7.64
C ARG A 76 1.09 -7.38 6.48
N VAL A 77 1.89 -7.21 5.44
CA VAL A 77 1.89 -8.04 4.24
C VAL A 77 3.29 -8.57 3.99
N PRO A 78 3.48 -9.85 3.62
CA PRO A 78 4.78 -10.39 3.25
C PRO A 78 5.44 -9.62 2.10
N LEU A 79 6.72 -9.30 2.24
CA LEU A 79 7.51 -8.55 1.27
C LEU A 79 7.54 -9.26 -0.10
N ASN A 80 7.53 -10.59 -0.13
CA ASN A 80 7.47 -11.35 -1.38
C ASN A 80 6.19 -11.08 -2.21
N GLN A 81 5.06 -10.84 -1.55
CA GLN A 81 3.80 -10.51 -2.23
C GLN A 81 3.80 -9.04 -2.68
N TYR A 82 4.35 -8.16 -1.84
CA TYR A 82 4.57 -6.76 -2.19
C TYR A 82 5.44 -6.62 -3.45
N MET A 83 6.59 -7.31 -3.51
CA MET A 83 7.47 -7.27 -4.68
C MET A 83 6.78 -7.75 -5.96
N LYS A 84 6.08 -8.89 -5.91
CA LYS A 84 5.31 -9.41 -7.04
C LYS A 84 4.24 -8.43 -7.53
N SER A 85 3.58 -7.73 -6.61
CA SER A 85 2.59 -6.71 -6.96
C SER A 85 3.23 -5.51 -7.67
N HIS A 86 4.40 -5.06 -7.19
CA HIS A 86 5.14 -3.96 -7.79
C HIS A 86 5.68 -4.27 -9.18
N GLU A 87 6.12 -5.52 -9.43
CA GLU A 87 6.51 -5.97 -10.77
C GLU A 87 5.34 -5.86 -11.75
N LYS A 88 4.15 -6.33 -11.36
CA LYS A 88 2.94 -6.20 -12.20
C LYS A 88 2.50 -4.76 -12.44
N ILE A 89 2.59 -3.89 -11.42
CA ILE A 89 2.29 -2.46 -11.57
C ILE A 89 3.23 -1.84 -12.62
N LYS A 90 4.53 -2.14 -12.56
CA LYS A 90 5.52 -1.66 -13.54
C LYS A 90 5.20 -2.15 -14.95
N GLU A 91 4.98 -3.46 -15.13
CA GLU A 91 4.64 -4.04 -16.44
C GLU A 91 3.37 -3.41 -17.03
N THR A 92 2.35 -3.18 -16.20
CA THR A 92 1.08 -2.60 -16.63
C THR A 92 1.25 -1.12 -17.00
N GLY A 93 2.06 -0.39 -16.24
CA GLY A 93 2.42 1.00 -16.52
C GLY A 93 3.15 1.15 -17.84
N GLU A 94 4.15 0.30 -18.11
CA GLU A 94 4.91 0.31 -19.36
C GLU A 94 4.02 0.00 -20.58
N LYS A 95 3.18 -1.03 -20.50
CA LYS A 95 2.23 -1.38 -21.57
C LYS A 95 1.28 -0.22 -21.89
N LYS A 96 0.73 0.46 -20.86
CA LYS A 96 -0.13 1.65 -21.06
C LYS A 96 0.64 2.81 -21.70
N GLY A 97 1.88 3.06 -21.27
CA GLY A 97 2.74 4.08 -21.86
C GLY A 97 3.04 3.84 -23.34
N ILE A 98 3.35 2.60 -23.72
CA ILE A 98 3.60 2.19 -25.11
C ILE A 98 2.32 2.34 -25.95
N LEU A 99 1.17 1.85 -25.45
CA LEU A 99 -0.11 1.97 -26.14
C LEU A 99 -0.57 3.42 -26.31
N SER A 100 -0.30 4.29 -25.33
CA SER A 100 -0.59 5.72 -25.47
C SER A 100 0.25 6.36 -26.57
N LYS A 101 1.54 6.02 -26.70
CA LYS A 101 2.41 6.53 -27.78
C LYS A 101 1.95 6.06 -29.17
N LEU A 102 1.43 4.84 -29.28
CA LEU A 102 0.93 4.28 -30.54
C LEU A 102 -0.41 4.86 -30.99
N LYS A 103 -1.20 5.48 -30.08
CA LYS A 103 -2.50 6.10 -30.41
C LYS A 103 -2.42 7.55 -30.91
N PHE A 104 -1.24 8.16 -30.87
CA PHE A 104 -1.01 9.55 -31.28
C PHE A 104 -0.33 9.67 -32.65
N TRP A 105 -0.34 8.60 -33.46
CA TRP A 105 0.10 8.62 -34.85
C TRP A 105 -1.01 8.14 -35.78
#